data_AF-A0A7C7V5B1-F1
#
_entry.id   AF-A0A7C7V5B1-F1
#
_cell.length_a   1.000
_cell.length_b   1.000
_cell.length_c   1.000
_cell.angle_alpha   90.00
_cell.angle_beta   90.00
_cell.angle_gamma   90.00
#
_symmetry.space_group_name_H-M   'P 1'
#
loop_
_entity.id
_entity.type
_entity.pdbx_description
1 polymer ?
#
loop_
_entity_poly.entity_id
_entity_poly.type
_entity_poly.pdbx_seq_one_letter_code
_entity_poly.pdbx_strand_id
1 'polypeptide(L)'
;EAIPVLQYALDENPNDARAHLHLGNLLGNLGRMEEAIEHWQLAAQGDPSLSAASRNLGLATWAMEQDAAKASDYYRKAIAARPDDQTLYRDLAEILIASDRRPEAIRLLESMPLRGHRRSDVTIFLAQAYLDEKRYDQTIQLLESTPYFVNWEGQDITWVLFHKAHLERGRQRYADGDYEGAVADFQAALTYPENLGVGRSNRPQEAAAEYWLGRSLQAVGRLEEARRAFQRGAAGCEGSEEQNKHRKLCQEALEELP
;
A
#
# COMPACT_ATOMS: atom_id res chain seq x y z
N GLU A 1 8.83 0.91 36.15
CA GLU A 1 10.22 1.03 36.64
C GLU A 1 11.06 2.07 35.88
N ALA A 2 10.88 2.29 34.57
CA ALA A 2 11.68 3.27 33.82
C ALA A 2 11.36 4.76 34.07
N ILE A 3 10.13 5.10 34.48
CA ILE A 3 9.72 6.51 34.70
C ILE A 3 10.54 7.20 35.81
N PRO A 4 10.71 6.62 37.02
CA PRO A 4 11.53 7.24 38.07
C PRO A 4 12.98 7.50 37.66
N VAL A 5 13.56 6.64 36.83
CA VAL A 5 14.94 6.80 36.34
C VAL A 5 15.05 8.00 35.39
N LEU A 6 14.06 8.18 34.51
CA LEU A 6 14.03 9.31 33.58
C LEU A 6 13.70 10.63 34.29
N GLN A 7 12.85 10.59 35.31
CA GLN A 7 12.58 11.75 36.17
C GLN A 7 13.86 12.18 36.91
N TYR A 8 14.58 11.23 37.52
CA TYR A 8 15.88 11.52 38.13
C TYR A 8 16.89 12.12 37.14
N ALA A 9 16.96 11.58 35.91
CA ALA A 9 17.82 12.14 34.87
C ALA A 9 17.45 13.59 34.52
N LEU A 10 16.16 13.94 34.51
CA LEU A 10 15.68 15.31 34.29
C LEU A 10 15.86 16.22 35.50
N ASP A 11 15.85 15.67 36.72
CA ASP A 11 16.17 16.44 37.93
C ASP A 11 17.65 16.87 37.93
N GLU A 12 18.55 15.99 37.48
CA GLU A 12 19.99 16.27 37.35
C GLU A 12 20.32 17.11 36.09
N ASN A 13 19.62 16.88 34.98
CA ASN A 13 19.76 17.63 33.74
C ASN A 13 18.39 17.93 33.09
N PRO A 14 17.76 19.07 33.43
CA PRO A 14 16.44 19.43 32.93
C PRO A 14 16.33 19.60 31.41
N ASN A 15 17.45 19.72 30.70
CA ASN A 15 17.48 19.92 29.24
C ASN A 15 17.91 18.66 28.48
N ASP A 16 17.95 17.48 29.12
CA ASP A 16 18.29 16.24 28.42
C ASP A 16 17.17 15.85 27.42
N ALA A 17 17.41 16.17 26.15
CA ALA A 17 16.48 15.89 25.07
C ALA A 17 16.15 14.40 24.91
N ARG A 18 17.09 13.49 25.23
CA ARG A 18 16.86 12.03 25.15
C ARG A 18 16.01 11.56 26.33
N ALA A 19 16.27 12.07 27.52
CA ALA A 19 15.44 11.76 28.69
C ALA A 19 13.98 12.20 28.46
N HIS A 20 13.78 13.41 27.92
CA HIS A 20 12.46 13.88 27.48
C HIS A 20 11.84 12.99 26.40
N LEU A 21 12.58 12.61 25.35
CA LEU A 21 12.06 11.71 24.32
C LEU A 21 11.58 10.38 24.92
N HIS A 22 12.39 9.74 25.76
CA HIS A 22 12.06 8.47 26.37
C HIS A 22 10.88 8.59 27.34
N LEU A 23 10.82 9.64 28.14
CA LEU A 23 9.71 9.87 29.06
C LEU A 23 8.42 10.12 28.30
N GLY A 24 8.45 10.94 27.25
CA GLY A 24 7.30 11.15 26.36
C GLY A 24 6.80 9.85 25.73
N ASN A 25 7.70 8.98 25.26
CA ASN A 25 7.33 7.67 24.72
C ASN A 25 6.63 6.77 25.75
N LEU A 26 7.12 6.76 26.99
CA LEU A 26 6.50 5.97 28.07
C LEU A 26 5.12 6.52 28.44
N LEU A 27 4.98 7.85 28.52
CA LEU A 27 3.71 8.49 28.83
C LEU A 27 2.67 8.25 27.73
N GLY A 28 3.08 8.35 26.46
CA GLY A 28 2.23 8.02 25.31
C GLY A 28 1.74 6.57 25.34
N ASN A 29 2.63 5.62 25.66
CA ASN A 29 2.26 4.20 25.82
C ASN A 29 1.30 3.96 27.01
N LEU A 30 1.30 4.84 28.01
CA LEU A 30 0.37 4.82 29.14
C LEU A 30 -0.94 5.58 28.86
N GLY A 31 -1.12 6.13 27.66
CA GLY A 31 -2.30 6.92 27.28
C GLY A 31 -2.30 8.35 27.80
N ARG A 32 -1.20 8.82 28.41
CA ARG A 32 -1.05 10.20 28.92
C ARG A 32 -0.50 11.10 27.81
N MET A 33 -1.33 11.33 26.78
CA MET A 33 -0.88 11.90 25.51
C MET A 33 -0.48 13.38 25.63
N GLU A 34 -1.20 14.17 26.42
CA GLU A 34 -0.91 15.59 26.63
C GLU A 34 0.49 15.79 27.22
N GLU A 35 0.83 15.02 28.26
CA GLU A 35 2.16 15.05 28.90
C GLU A 35 3.25 14.51 27.97
N ALA A 36 2.90 13.50 27.15
CA ALA A 36 3.82 12.97 26.15
C ALA A 36 4.19 14.04 25.11
N ILE A 37 3.21 14.83 24.65
CA ILE A 37 3.41 15.93 23.71
C ILE A 37 4.35 16.99 24.29
N GLU A 38 4.16 17.39 25.55
CA GLU A 38 5.06 18.35 26.21
C GLU A 38 6.51 17.86 26.20
N HIS A 39 6.73 16.61 26.58
CA HIS A 39 8.07 16.03 26.58
C HIS A 39 8.65 15.84 25.17
N TRP A 40 7.85 15.46 24.17
CA TRP A 40 8.34 15.40 22.79
C TRP A 40 8.67 16.78 22.22
N GLN A 41 7.93 17.84 22.61
CA GLN A 41 8.27 19.21 22.25
C GLN A 41 9.61 19.64 22.84
N LEU A 42 9.84 19.37 24.13
CA LEU A 42 11.12 19.64 24.79
C LEU A 42 12.27 18.86 24.15
N ALA A 43 12.05 17.59 23.82
CA ALA A 43 13.04 16.77 23.11
C ALA A 43 13.39 17.33 21.73
N ALA A 44 12.37 17.71 20.94
CA ALA A 44 12.57 18.26 19.60
C ALA A 44 13.24 19.65 19.61
N GLN A 45 13.01 20.45 20.66
CA GLN A 45 13.66 21.75 20.86
C GLN A 45 15.11 21.59 21.32
N GLY A 46 15.38 20.67 22.26
CA GLY A 46 16.71 20.44 22.80
C GLY A 46 17.67 19.74 21.82
N ASP A 47 17.15 18.83 20.99
CA ASP A 47 17.91 18.17 19.93
C ASP A 47 17.03 17.90 18.71
N PRO A 48 17.04 18.79 17.70
CA PRO A 48 16.29 18.61 16.45
C PRO A 48 16.69 17.36 15.63
N SER A 49 17.84 16.73 15.94
CA SER A 49 18.27 15.50 15.25
C SER A 49 17.51 14.25 15.72
N LEU A 50 16.81 14.33 16.86
CA LEU A 50 15.93 13.29 17.37
C LEU A 50 14.65 13.19 16.54
N SER A 51 14.75 12.62 15.34
CA SER A 51 13.62 12.48 14.39
C SER A 51 12.39 11.84 15.02
N ALA A 52 12.58 10.91 15.97
CA ALA A 52 11.51 10.25 16.71
C ALA A 52 10.61 11.24 17.49
N ALA A 53 11.18 12.31 18.06
CA ALA A 53 10.39 13.32 18.78
C ALA A 53 9.42 14.04 17.83
N SER A 54 9.94 14.52 16.69
CA SER A 54 9.11 15.15 15.66
C SER A 54 8.11 14.17 15.04
N ARG A 55 8.52 12.92 14.78
CA ARG A 55 7.61 11.87 14.28
C ARG A 55 6.44 11.65 15.24
N ASN A 56 6.71 11.54 16.54
CA ASN A 56 5.68 11.30 17.54
C ASN A 56 4.75 12.50 17.72
N LEU A 57 5.27 13.73 17.63
CA LEU A 57 4.44 14.95 17.57
C LEU A 57 3.50 14.92 16.37
N GLY A 58 4.02 14.56 15.18
CA GLY A 58 3.19 14.44 13.98
C GLY A 58 2.08 13.41 14.12
N LEU A 59 2.40 12.22 14.66
CA LEU A 59 1.43 11.17 14.94
C LEU A 59 0.37 11.60 15.95
N ALA A 60 0.77 12.21 17.05
CA ALA A 60 -0.14 12.66 18.11
C ALA A 60 -1.04 13.81 17.63
N THR A 61 -0.49 14.78 16.90
CA THR A 61 -1.28 15.87 16.28
C THR A 61 -2.32 15.30 15.33
N TRP A 62 -1.96 14.35 14.47
CA TRP A 62 -2.93 13.71 13.58
C TRP A 62 -4.03 12.97 14.35
N ALA A 63 -3.65 12.19 15.37
CA ALA A 63 -4.58 11.38 16.15
C ALA A 63 -5.56 12.20 17.01
N MET A 64 -5.10 13.33 17.58
CA MET A 64 -5.91 14.14 18.50
C MET A 64 -6.63 15.29 17.82
N GLU A 65 -5.99 15.96 16.88
CA GLU A 65 -6.48 17.21 16.29
C GLU A 65 -7.01 17.01 14.86
N GLN A 66 -6.63 15.91 14.19
CA GLN A 66 -6.82 15.71 12.74
C GLN A 66 -6.30 16.88 11.89
N ASP A 67 -5.34 17.65 12.41
CA ASP A 67 -4.68 18.73 11.69
C ASP A 67 -3.56 18.16 10.83
N ALA A 68 -3.92 17.84 9.59
CA ALA A 68 -3.00 17.30 8.59
C ALA A 68 -1.82 18.24 8.28
N ALA A 69 -2.03 19.56 8.32
CA ALA A 69 -0.99 20.52 7.98
C ALA A 69 0.10 20.55 9.06
N LYS A 70 -0.32 20.69 10.32
CA LYS A 70 0.58 20.68 11.47
C LYS A 70 1.27 19.33 11.64
N ALA A 71 0.55 18.22 11.48
CA ALA A 71 1.14 16.88 11.48
C ALA A 71 2.21 16.73 10.37
N SER A 72 1.90 17.19 9.15
CA SER A 72 2.84 17.14 8.03
C SER A 72 4.13 17.92 8.30
N ASP A 73 4.04 19.08 8.95
CA ASP A 73 5.21 19.89 9.29
C ASP A 73 6.13 19.20 10.29
N TYR A 74 5.56 18.50 11.27
CA TYR A 74 6.35 17.66 12.18
C TYR A 74 7.03 16.50 11.45
N TYR A 75 6.33 15.82 10.53
CA TYR A 75 6.96 14.77 9.72
C TYR A 75 8.07 15.32 8.82
N ARG A 76 7.91 16.51 8.22
CA ARG A 76 8.98 17.16 7.45
C ARG A 76 10.21 17.46 8.30
N LYS A 77 10.04 17.88 9.56
CA LYS A 77 11.15 18.04 10.50
C LYS A 77 11.84 16.70 10.80
N ALA A 78 11.07 15.64 11.03
CA ALA A 78 11.62 14.29 11.22
C ALA A 78 12.41 13.82 9.99
N ILE A 79 11.87 14.04 8.79
CA ILE A 79 12.53 13.72 7.51
C ILE A 79 13.82 14.52 7.35
N ALA A 80 13.82 15.82 7.68
CA ALA A 80 15.03 16.64 7.61
C ALA A 80 16.14 16.11 8.54
N ALA A 81 15.78 15.56 9.70
CA ALA A 81 16.73 14.93 10.63
C ALA A 81 17.23 13.55 10.14
N ARG A 82 16.38 12.76 9.47
CA ARG A 82 16.73 11.44 8.92
C ARG A 82 16.16 11.24 7.51
N PRO A 83 16.81 11.79 6.46
CA PRO A 83 16.26 11.81 5.10
C PRO A 83 16.24 10.42 4.42
N ASP A 84 16.97 9.44 4.96
CA ASP A 84 17.00 8.08 4.42
C ASP A 84 15.99 7.13 5.12
N ASP A 85 15.24 7.60 6.13
CA ASP A 85 14.28 6.76 6.86
C ASP A 85 12.93 6.70 6.14
N GLN A 86 12.76 5.64 5.34
CA GLN A 86 11.54 5.43 4.54
C GLN A 86 10.25 5.34 5.38
N THR A 87 10.34 5.04 6.68
CA THR A 87 9.18 5.00 7.59
C THR A 87 8.54 6.38 7.69
N LEU A 88 9.36 7.44 7.75
CA LEU A 88 8.88 8.82 7.89
C LEU A 88 8.12 9.30 6.66
N TYR A 89 8.59 8.91 5.47
CA TYR A 89 7.93 9.21 4.21
C TYR A 89 6.60 8.47 4.06
N ARG A 90 6.57 7.18 4.46
CA ARG A 90 5.33 6.38 4.47
C ARG A 90 4.29 6.98 5.42
N ASP A 91 4.68 7.30 6.65
CA ASP A 91 3.75 7.85 7.64
C ASP A 91 3.19 9.22 7.21
N LEU A 92 4.03 10.08 6.61
CA LEU A 92 3.57 11.33 6.01
C LEU A 92 2.64 11.09 4.81
N ALA A 93 2.97 10.13 3.94
CA ALA A 93 2.13 9.77 2.81
C ALA A 93 0.74 9.28 3.25
N GLU A 94 0.66 8.54 4.36
CA GLU A 94 -0.60 8.10 4.97
C GLU A 94 -1.47 9.29 5.40
N ILE A 95 -0.89 10.27 6.08
CA ILE A 95 -1.61 11.50 6.47
C ILE A 95 -2.08 12.28 5.24
N LEU A 96 -1.24 12.38 4.21
CA LEU A 96 -1.59 13.06 2.96
C LEU A 96 -2.75 12.36 2.25
N ILE A 97 -2.75 11.03 2.15
CA ILE A 97 -3.87 10.28 1.56
C ILE A 97 -5.14 10.44 2.38
N ALA A 98 -5.06 10.34 3.71
CA ALA A 98 -6.21 10.52 4.60
C ALA A 98 -6.81 11.94 4.54
N SER A 99 -6.03 12.91 4.06
CA SER A 99 -6.42 14.30 3.86
C SER A 99 -6.76 14.64 2.41
N ASP A 100 -7.05 13.63 1.59
CA ASP A 100 -7.40 13.75 0.16
C ASP A 100 -6.31 14.41 -0.71
N ARG A 101 -5.05 14.31 -0.28
CA ARG A 101 -3.85 14.83 -0.98
C ARG A 101 -3.01 13.71 -1.57
N ARG A 102 -3.67 12.69 -2.12
CA ARG A 102 -3.05 11.49 -2.70
C ARG A 102 -1.99 11.80 -3.78
N PRO A 103 -2.18 12.76 -4.71
CA PRO A 103 -1.13 13.12 -5.65
C PRO A 103 0.16 13.66 -5.00
N GLU A 104 0.05 14.33 -3.85
CA GLU A 104 1.22 14.78 -3.09
C GLU A 104 1.91 13.63 -2.38
N ALA A 105 1.14 12.70 -1.81
CA ALA A 105 1.67 11.49 -1.19
C ALA A 105 2.51 10.67 -2.18
N ILE A 106 1.99 10.52 -3.41
CA ILE A 106 2.70 9.83 -4.48
C ILE A 106 4.02 10.54 -4.82
N ARG A 107 3.99 11.86 -5.05
CA ARG A 107 5.21 12.63 -5.34
C ARG A 107 6.24 12.53 -4.22
N LEU A 108 5.80 12.52 -2.96
CA LEU A 108 6.67 12.35 -1.80
C LEU A 108 7.38 10.99 -1.82
N LEU A 109 6.67 9.90 -2.10
CA LEU A 109 7.25 8.55 -2.15
C LEU A 109 8.09 8.28 -3.41
N GLU A 110 7.77 8.95 -4.52
CA GLU A 110 8.57 8.92 -5.76
C GLU A 110 9.91 9.66 -5.59
N SER A 111 9.91 10.80 -4.89
CA SER A 111 11.10 11.66 -4.72
C SER A 111 11.94 11.35 -3.47
N MET A 112 11.50 10.39 -2.64
CA MET A 112 12.23 9.96 -1.44
C MET A 112 13.64 9.47 -1.80
N PRO A 113 14.69 9.87 -1.05
CA PRO A 113 16.02 9.30 -1.19
C PRO A 113 16.00 7.78 -0.97
N LEU A 114 16.59 7.03 -1.89
CA LEU A 114 16.70 5.58 -1.80
C LEU A 114 18.16 5.17 -1.63
N ARG A 115 18.46 4.49 -0.53
CA ARG A 115 19.69 3.70 -0.36
C ARG A 115 19.34 2.23 -0.48
N GLY A 116 19.64 1.63 -1.63
CA GLY A 116 19.22 0.27 -1.96
C GLY A 116 17.77 0.21 -2.43
N HIS A 117 17.03 -0.82 -2.03
CA HIS A 117 15.66 -1.04 -2.47
C HIS A 117 14.64 -0.32 -1.58
N ARG A 118 13.52 0.10 -2.19
CA ARG A 118 12.35 0.55 -1.45
C ARG A 118 11.83 -0.61 -0.62
N ARG A 119 11.53 -0.39 0.66
CA ARG A 119 10.96 -1.40 1.54
C ARG A 119 9.64 -1.92 0.96
N SER A 120 9.32 -3.18 1.23
CA SER A 120 8.11 -3.83 0.73
C SER A 120 6.84 -3.08 1.15
N ASP A 121 6.75 -2.64 2.40
CA ASP A 121 5.58 -1.90 2.90
C ASP A 121 5.37 -0.56 2.18
N VAL A 122 6.45 0.18 1.92
CA VAL A 122 6.41 1.45 1.18
C VAL A 122 6.05 1.23 -0.28
N THR A 123 6.54 0.13 -0.87
CA THR A 123 6.22 -0.26 -2.25
C THR A 123 4.76 -0.63 -2.41
N ILE A 124 4.22 -1.45 -1.51
CA ILE A 124 2.79 -1.83 -1.48
C ILE A 124 1.92 -0.58 -1.34
N PHE A 125 2.30 0.32 -0.42
CA PHE A 125 1.58 1.57 -0.19
C PHE A 125 1.55 2.47 -1.43
N LEU A 126 2.68 2.65 -2.11
CA LEU A 126 2.75 3.41 -3.36
C LEU A 126 1.99 2.73 -4.51
N ALA A 127 2.08 1.41 -4.63
CA ALA A 127 1.37 0.63 -5.65
C ALA A 127 -0.16 0.75 -5.48
N GLN A 128 -0.66 0.71 -4.24
CA GLN A 128 -2.06 0.98 -3.93
C GLN A 128 -2.45 2.42 -4.30
N ALA A 129 -1.61 3.40 -3.97
CA ALA A 129 -1.87 4.80 -4.32
C ALA A 129 -1.94 5.02 -5.84
N TYR A 130 -1.05 4.39 -6.62
CA TYR A 130 -1.13 4.39 -8.08
C TYR A 130 -2.40 3.72 -8.60
N LEU A 131 -2.79 2.58 -8.04
CA LEU A 131 -3.96 1.84 -8.47
C LEU A 131 -5.24 2.66 -8.30
N ASP A 132 -5.36 3.35 -7.18
CA ASP A 132 -6.52 4.21 -6.87
C ASP A 132 -6.58 5.46 -7.78
N GLU A 133 -5.43 5.97 -8.22
CA GLU A 133 -5.32 7.03 -9.23
C GLU A 133 -5.41 6.50 -10.68
N LYS A 134 -5.75 5.22 -10.87
CA LYS A 134 -5.83 4.53 -12.17
C LYS A 134 -4.53 4.55 -12.96
N ARG A 135 -3.39 4.69 -12.28
CA ARG A 135 -2.03 4.67 -12.85
C ARG A 135 -1.54 3.22 -13.00
N TYR A 136 -2.30 2.40 -13.72
CA TYR A 136 -2.13 0.94 -13.77
C TYR A 136 -0.74 0.51 -14.25
N ASP A 137 -0.20 1.17 -15.28
CA ASP A 137 1.14 0.86 -15.80
C ASP A 137 2.22 1.03 -14.72
N GLN A 138 2.09 2.07 -13.89
CA GLN A 138 3.05 2.35 -12.83
C GLN A 138 2.88 1.42 -11.64
N THR A 139 1.65 0.99 -11.33
CA THR A 139 1.41 -0.08 -10.36
C THR A 139 2.10 -1.37 -10.80
N ILE A 140 1.87 -1.81 -12.04
CA ILE A 140 2.45 -3.06 -12.59
C ILE A 140 3.98 -2.96 -12.61
N GLN A 141 4.52 -1.91 -13.21
CA GLN A 141 5.97 -1.70 -13.30
C GLN A 141 6.63 -1.69 -11.92
N LEU A 142 6.00 -1.03 -10.93
CA LEU A 142 6.53 -0.97 -9.57
C LEU A 142 6.55 -2.36 -8.91
N LEU A 143 5.49 -3.14 -9.05
CA LEU A 143 5.41 -4.49 -8.48
C LEU A 143 6.40 -5.45 -9.16
N GLU A 144 6.49 -5.43 -10.49
CA GLU A 144 7.38 -6.30 -11.27
C GLU A 144 8.87 -5.96 -11.08
N SER A 145 9.20 -4.67 -10.99
CA SER A 145 10.60 -4.24 -10.79
C SER A 145 11.11 -4.41 -9.35
N THR A 146 10.22 -4.73 -8.40
CA THR A 146 10.61 -5.00 -7.02
C THR A 146 11.20 -6.41 -6.92
N PRO A 147 12.48 -6.57 -6.52
CA PRO A 147 13.17 -7.85 -6.61
C PRO A 147 12.52 -8.98 -5.80
N TYR A 148 12.02 -8.66 -4.61
CA TYR A 148 11.25 -9.57 -3.78
C TYR A 148 10.42 -8.78 -2.77
N PHE A 149 9.28 -9.35 -2.36
CA PHE A 149 8.51 -8.87 -1.22
C PHE A 149 8.70 -9.78 -0.01
N VAL A 150 8.86 -9.17 1.16
CA VAL A 150 8.78 -9.90 2.43
C VAL A 150 7.33 -9.93 2.85
N ASN A 151 6.64 -11.04 2.58
CA ASN A 151 5.27 -11.28 3.00
C ASN A 151 5.24 -12.16 4.24
N TRP A 152 4.32 -11.85 5.16
CA TRP A 152 3.98 -12.77 6.25
C TRP A 152 3.10 -13.91 5.73
N GLU A 153 3.10 -15.06 6.40
CA GLU A 153 2.26 -16.20 5.98
C GLU A 153 0.79 -15.77 5.83
N GLY A 154 0.22 -16.07 4.66
CA GLY A 154 -1.17 -15.76 4.32
C GLY A 154 -1.43 -14.34 3.79
N GLN A 155 -0.41 -13.50 3.63
CA GLN A 155 -0.58 -12.21 2.94
C GLN A 155 -0.64 -12.41 1.43
N ASP A 156 -1.63 -11.78 0.79
CA ASP A 156 -1.88 -11.82 -0.66
C ASP A 156 -1.87 -10.44 -1.33
N ILE A 157 -1.65 -9.36 -0.56
CA ILE A 157 -1.83 -7.98 -1.01
C ILE A 157 -1.03 -7.62 -2.27
N THR A 158 0.22 -8.12 -2.40
CA THR A 158 1.07 -7.85 -3.56
C THR A 158 0.47 -8.46 -4.84
N TRP A 159 -0.05 -9.69 -4.74
CA TRP A 159 -0.77 -10.33 -5.83
C TRP A 159 -2.13 -9.66 -6.09
N VAL A 160 -2.89 -9.29 -5.05
CA VAL A 160 -4.17 -8.59 -5.20
C VAL A 160 -3.99 -7.27 -5.97
N LEU A 161 -2.96 -6.50 -5.63
CA LEU A 161 -2.62 -5.26 -6.35
C LEU A 161 -2.23 -5.54 -7.81
N PHE A 162 -1.37 -6.54 -8.04
CA PHE A 162 -0.92 -6.94 -9.37
C PHE A 162 -2.10 -7.41 -10.25
N HIS A 163 -2.90 -8.34 -9.73
CA HIS A 163 -4.11 -8.87 -10.34
C HIS A 163 -5.08 -7.74 -10.71
N LYS A 164 -5.39 -6.85 -9.76
CA LYS A 164 -6.33 -5.76 -9.97
C LYS A 164 -5.81 -4.72 -10.97
N ALA A 165 -4.51 -4.41 -10.95
CA ALA A 165 -3.92 -3.48 -11.91
C ALA A 165 -4.01 -4.00 -13.35
N HIS A 166 -3.69 -5.27 -13.57
CA HIS A 166 -3.84 -5.90 -14.90
C HIS A 166 -5.31 -6.03 -15.30
N LEU A 167 -6.20 -6.45 -14.39
CA LEU A 167 -7.63 -6.57 -14.65
C LEU A 167 -8.23 -5.22 -15.11
N GLU A 168 -7.93 -4.13 -14.42
CA GLU A 168 -8.49 -2.82 -14.76
C GLU A 168 -7.85 -2.23 -16.02
N ARG A 169 -6.52 -2.38 -16.22
CA ARG A 169 -5.87 -1.98 -17.48
C ARG A 169 -6.40 -2.76 -18.68
N GLY A 170 -6.61 -4.07 -18.51
CA GLY A 170 -7.19 -4.93 -19.53
C GLY A 170 -8.63 -4.54 -19.86
N ARG A 171 -9.45 -4.19 -18.86
CA ARG A 171 -10.81 -3.66 -19.07
C ARG A 171 -10.79 -2.35 -19.86
N GLN A 172 -9.84 -1.46 -19.58
CA GLN A 172 -9.66 -0.23 -20.35
C GLN A 172 -9.28 -0.53 -21.81
N ARG A 173 -8.27 -1.38 -22.04
CA ARG A 173 -7.86 -1.78 -23.39
C ARG A 173 -8.99 -2.45 -24.18
N TYR A 174 -9.77 -3.31 -23.52
CA TYR A 174 -10.95 -3.93 -24.13
C TYR A 174 -11.98 -2.88 -24.57
N ALA A 175 -12.26 -1.89 -23.72
CA ALA A 175 -13.16 -0.79 -24.05
C ALA A 175 -12.64 0.08 -25.21
N ASP A 176 -11.32 0.25 -25.28
CA ASP A 176 -10.63 0.99 -26.35
C ASP A 176 -10.51 0.17 -27.66
N GLY A 177 -10.91 -1.10 -27.67
CA GLY A 177 -10.85 -2.01 -28.82
C GLY A 177 -9.49 -2.70 -29.03
N ASP A 178 -8.53 -2.50 -28.13
CA ASP A 178 -7.27 -3.23 -28.09
C ASP A 178 -7.45 -4.60 -27.43
N TYR A 179 -8.09 -5.52 -28.16
CA TYR A 179 -8.43 -6.84 -27.63
C TYR A 179 -7.20 -7.72 -27.40
N GLU A 180 -6.15 -7.63 -28.22
CA GLU A 180 -4.91 -8.40 -28.00
C GLU A 180 -4.15 -7.90 -26.76
N GLY A 181 -4.06 -6.57 -26.57
CA GLY A 181 -3.50 -6.00 -25.35
C GLY A 181 -4.31 -6.34 -24.11
N ALA A 182 -5.64 -6.42 -24.23
CA ALA A 182 -6.52 -6.88 -23.16
C ALA A 182 -6.31 -8.36 -22.83
N VAL A 183 -6.17 -9.24 -23.83
CA VAL A 183 -5.82 -10.66 -23.62
C VAL A 183 -4.53 -10.80 -22.83
N ALA A 184 -3.48 -10.06 -23.21
CA ALA A 184 -2.20 -10.10 -22.51
C ALA A 184 -2.34 -9.67 -21.03
N ASP A 185 -3.14 -8.64 -20.77
CA ASP A 185 -3.41 -8.19 -19.40
C ASP A 185 -4.17 -9.22 -18.57
N PHE A 186 -5.25 -9.80 -19.09
CA PHE A 186 -6.01 -10.79 -18.31
C PHE A 186 -5.23 -12.08 -18.09
N GLN A 187 -4.37 -12.48 -19.04
CA GLN A 187 -3.44 -13.59 -18.83
C GLN A 187 -2.43 -13.27 -17.73
N ALA A 188 -1.83 -12.08 -17.75
CA ALA A 188 -0.92 -11.63 -16.70
C ALA A 188 -1.60 -11.60 -15.33
N ALA A 189 -2.83 -11.10 -15.23
CA ALA A 189 -3.62 -11.06 -13.99
C ALA A 189 -3.83 -12.44 -13.35
N LEU A 190 -3.75 -13.52 -14.12
CA LEU A 190 -3.91 -14.91 -13.66
C LEU A 190 -2.57 -15.59 -13.29
N THR A 191 -1.45 -14.86 -13.39
CA THR A 191 -0.14 -15.37 -13.00
C THR A 191 0.20 -15.07 -11.55
N TYR A 192 1.19 -15.79 -11.02
CA TYR A 192 1.76 -15.61 -9.68
C TYR A 192 3.27 -15.44 -9.79
N PRO A 193 3.77 -14.25 -10.21
CA PRO A 193 5.21 -14.01 -10.35
C PRO A 193 5.95 -14.26 -9.03
N GLU A 194 7.09 -14.95 -9.10
CA GLU A 194 7.86 -15.37 -7.91
C GLU A 194 8.26 -14.19 -7.01
N ASN A 195 8.60 -13.04 -7.63
CA ASN A 195 9.02 -11.85 -6.90
C ASN A 195 7.93 -11.29 -5.98
N LEU A 196 6.64 -11.50 -6.31
CA LEU A 196 5.52 -11.05 -5.47
C LEU A 196 5.46 -11.78 -4.12
N GLY A 197 6.12 -12.95 -4.00
CA GLY A 197 6.18 -13.73 -2.77
C GLY A 197 4.82 -14.31 -2.34
N VAL A 198 3.91 -14.53 -3.30
CA VAL A 198 2.55 -15.04 -3.04
C VAL A 198 2.30 -16.25 -3.94
N GLY A 199 1.94 -17.38 -3.31
CA GLY A 199 1.47 -18.57 -4.02
C GLY A 199 -0.02 -18.50 -4.34
N ARG A 200 -0.46 -19.30 -5.31
CA ARG A 200 -1.88 -19.41 -5.66
C ARG A 200 -2.69 -19.95 -4.49
N SER A 201 -3.71 -19.19 -4.07
CA SER A 201 -4.64 -19.60 -3.03
C SER A 201 -5.41 -20.86 -3.43
N ASN A 202 -5.86 -21.64 -2.44
CA ASN A 202 -6.78 -22.77 -2.68
C ASN A 202 -8.20 -22.29 -3.03
N ARG A 203 -8.52 -21.02 -2.81
CA ARG A 203 -9.79 -20.38 -3.16
C ARG A 203 -9.54 -19.06 -3.91
N PRO A 204 -9.01 -19.11 -5.14
CA PRO A 204 -8.61 -17.91 -5.87
C PRO A 204 -9.82 -17.17 -6.43
N GLN A 205 -9.78 -15.83 -6.35
CA GLN A 205 -10.84 -14.92 -6.82
C GLN A 205 -10.55 -14.46 -8.26
N GLU A 206 -10.48 -15.40 -9.20
CA GLU A 206 -9.97 -15.18 -10.57
C GLU A 206 -11.07 -15.05 -11.63
N ALA A 207 -12.36 -15.26 -11.28
CA ALA A 207 -13.42 -15.42 -12.28
C ALA A 207 -13.64 -14.15 -13.13
N ALA A 208 -13.38 -12.97 -12.57
CA ALA A 208 -13.44 -11.72 -13.32
C ALA A 208 -12.40 -11.67 -14.44
N ALA A 209 -11.15 -12.02 -14.15
CA ALA A 209 -10.08 -12.07 -15.15
C ALA A 209 -10.35 -13.14 -16.20
N GLU A 210 -10.81 -14.34 -15.81
CA GLU A 210 -11.18 -15.41 -16.75
C GLU A 210 -12.34 -15.01 -17.67
N TYR A 211 -13.36 -14.33 -17.13
CA TYR A 211 -14.47 -13.82 -17.93
C TYR A 211 -13.98 -12.85 -19.01
N TRP A 212 -13.23 -11.83 -18.61
CA TRP A 212 -12.76 -10.81 -19.54
C TRP A 212 -11.72 -11.35 -20.51
N LEU A 213 -10.89 -12.31 -20.10
CA LEU A 213 -10.03 -13.07 -21.00
C LEU A 213 -10.85 -13.78 -22.07
N GLY A 214 -11.92 -14.48 -21.69
CA GLY A 214 -12.81 -15.16 -22.63
C GLY A 214 -13.46 -14.20 -23.61
N ARG A 215 -13.99 -13.06 -23.14
CA ARG A 215 -14.60 -12.02 -24.00
C ARG A 215 -13.58 -11.43 -24.99
N SER A 216 -12.36 -11.18 -24.54
CA SER A 216 -11.30 -10.63 -25.39
C SER A 216 -10.84 -11.64 -26.44
N LEU A 217 -10.67 -12.91 -26.05
CA LEU A 217 -10.35 -14.01 -26.97
C LEU A 217 -11.43 -14.22 -28.02
N GLN A 218 -12.71 -14.11 -27.63
CA GLN A 218 -13.83 -14.18 -28.56
C GLN A 218 -13.79 -13.03 -29.58
N ALA A 219 -13.48 -11.80 -29.13
CA ALA A 219 -13.38 -10.64 -30.01
C ALA A 219 -12.26 -10.77 -31.06
N VAL A 220 -11.17 -11.48 -30.75
CA VAL A 220 -10.08 -11.78 -31.70
C VAL A 220 -10.26 -13.11 -32.45
N GLY A 221 -11.41 -13.79 -32.30
CA GLY A 221 -11.74 -15.02 -33.01
C GLY A 221 -11.11 -16.30 -32.45
N ARG A 222 -10.50 -16.26 -31.26
CA ARG A 222 -9.88 -17.41 -30.58
C ARG A 222 -10.90 -18.17 -29.72
N LEU A 223 -11.94 -18.70 -30.37
CA LEU A 223 -13.14 -19.24 -29.71
C LEU A 223 -12.87 -20.42 -28.76
N GLU A 224 -11.98 -21.34 -29.12
CA GLU A 224 -11.64 -22.48 -28.26
C GLU A 224 -10.93 -22.05 -26.96
N GLU A 225 -10.05 -21.06 -27.07
CA GLU A 225 -9.37 -20.50 -25.90
C GLU A 225 -10.35 -19.70 -25.04
N ALA A 226 -11.27 -18.98 -25.66
CA ALA A 226 -12.35 -18.29 -24.97
C ALA A 226 -13.23 -19.27 -24.18
N ARG A 227 -13.65 -20.38 -24.82
CA ARG A 227 -14.43 -21.45 -24.18
C ARG A 227 -13.70 -22.01 -22.95
N ARG A 228 -12.39 -22.26 -23.06
CA ARG A 228 -11.58 -22.73 -21.91
C ARG A 228 -11.51 -21.70 -20.79
N ALA A 229 -11.38 -20.41 -21.10
CA ALA A 229 -11.36 -19.34 -20.10
C ALA A 229 -12.68 -19.28 -19.34
N PHE A 230 -13.82 -19.27 -20.05
CA PHE A 230 -15.12 -19.29 -19.39
C PHE A 230 -15.35 -20.56 -18.57
N GLN A 231 -14.91 -21.73 -19.03
CA GLN A 231 -14.97 -22.97 -18.23
C GLN A 231 -14.21 -22.85 -16.91
N ARG A 232 -12.98 -22.30 -16.94
CA ARG A 232 -12.20 -22.05 -15.71
C ARG A 232 -12.89 -21.04 -14.80
N GLY A 233 -13.37 -19.92 -15.35
CA GLY A 233 -14.10 -18.91 -14.61
C GLY A 233 -15.37 -19.46 -13.94
N ALA A 234 -16.20 -20.21 -14.67
CA ALA A 234 -17.42 -20.84 -14.15
C ALA A 234 -17.13 -21.89 -13.06
N ALA A 235 -16.05 -22.67 -13.23
CA ALA A 235 -15.62 -23.69 -12.28
C ALA A 235 -14.88 -23.13 -11.04
N GLY A 236 -14.60 -21.82 -11.01
CA GLY A 236 -13.97 -21.15 -9.87
C GLY A 236 -14.73 -21.35 -8.56
N CYS A 237 -14.07 -21.14 -7.42
CA CYS A 237 -14.72 -21.28 -6.12
C CYS A 237 -15.70 -20.12 -5.85
N GLU A 238 -16.73 -20.39 -5.03
CA GLU A 238 -17.55 -19.33 -4.44
C GLU A 238 -16.71 -18.42 -3.56
N GLY A 239 -17.02 -17.12 -3.62
CA GLY A 239 -16.23 -16.09 -2.96
C GLY A 239 -16.98 -14.78 -2.81
N SER A 240 -16.31 -13.68 -3.16
CA SER A 240 -16.89 -12.33 -3.10
C SER A 240 -18.11 -12.20 -4.01
N GLU A 241 -18.90 -11.14 -3.82
CA GLU A 241 -20.01 -10.82 -4.72
C GLU A 241 -19.53 -10.69 -6.18
N GLU A 242 -18.40 -10.01 -6.39
CA GLU A 242 -17.81 -9.86 -7.73
C GLU A 242 -17.40 -11.21 -8.34
N GLN A 243 -16.80 -12.10 -7.54
CA GLN A 243 -16.44 -13.45 -7.99
C GLN A 243 -17.68 -14.23 -8.40
N ASN A 244 -18.70 -14.30 -7.54
CA ASN A 244 -19.90 -15.08 -7.81
C ASN A 244 -20.67 -14.54 -9.01
N LYS A 245 -20.68 -13.20 -9.20
CA LYS A 245 -21.23 -12.56 -10.39
C LYS A 245 -20.50 -13.01 -11.65
N HIS A 246 -19.16 -12.92 -11.69
CA HIS A 246 -18.40 -13.28 -12.90
C HIS A 246 -18.41 -14.79 -13.19
N ARG A 247 -18.53 -15.64 -12.17
CA ARG A 247 -18.78 -17.08 -12.36
C ARG A 247 -20.06 -17.34 -13.16
N LYS A 248 -21.16 -16.65 -12.82
CA LYS A 248 -22.43 -16.74 -13.56
C LYS A 248 -22.28 -16.20 -14.98
N LEU A 249 -21.63 -15.04 -15.14
CA LEU A 249 -21.37 -14.47 -16.47
C LEU A 249 -20.54 -15.41 -17.36
N CYS A 250 -19.63 -16.19 -16.78
CA CYS A 250 -18.90 -17.22 -17.53
C CYS A 250 -19.80 -18.40 -17.94
N GLN A 251 -20.75 -18.80 -17.09
CA GLN A 251 -21.72 -19.85 -17.44
C GLN A 251 -22.61 -19.41 -18.60
N GLU A 252 -23.15 -18.19 -18.52
CA GLU A 252 -23.97 -17.59 -19.59
C GLU A 252 -23.16 -17.49 -20.89
N ALA A 253 -21.92 -17.02 -20.85
CA ALA A 253 -21.07 -16.91 -22.04
C ALA A 253 -20.74 -18.28 -22.69
N LEU A 254 -20.74 -19.37 -21.93
CA LEU A 254 -20.55 -20.73 -22.49
C LEU A 254 -21.76 -21.21 -23.29
N GLU A 255 -22.96 -20.77 -22.93
CA GLU A 255 -24.20 -21.08 -23.62
C GLU A 255 -24.34 -20.26 -24.91
N GLU A 256 -23.79 -19.05 -24.94
CA GLU A 256 -23.81 -18.16 -26.10
C GLU A 256 -22.72 -18.47 -27.14
N LEU A 257 -21.66 -19.19 -26.74
CA LEU A 257 -20.55 -19.54 -27.64
C LEU A 257 -20.99 -20.58 -28.69
N PRO A 258 -20.82 -20.28 -29.99
CA PRO A 258 -21.23 -21.17 -31.08
C PRO A 258 -20.45 -22.49 -31.11
#